data_AF-A0A382SM71-F1
#
_entry.id   AF-A0A382SM71-F1
#
_cell.length_a   1.000
_cell.length_b   1.000
_cell.length_c   1.000
_cell.angle_alpha   90.00
_cell.angle_beta   90.00
_cell.angle_gamma   90.00
#
_symmetry.space_group_name_H-M   'P 1'
#
loop_
_entity.id
_entity.type
_entity.pdbx_description
1 polymer ?
#
loop_
_entity_poly.entity_id
_entity_poly.type
_entity_poly.pdbx_seq_one_letter_code
_entity_poly.pdbx_strand_id
1 'polypeptide(L)'
;MLGPILGVGAIVAAIGINESSKGYLKSQLQELGTDLIVANAQDSLGGFGQTPRIPEDATGRVSRLPDVTSVTGTYQISNVVTLPFDDAE
;
A
#
# COMPACT_ATOMS: atom_id res chain seq x y z
N MET A 1 25.39 -5.25 42.93
CA MET A 1 25.56 -5.00 41.48
C MET A 1 24.23 -4.85 40.72
N LEU A 2 23.17 -4.35 41.36
CA LEU A 2 21.84 -4.26 40.75
C LEU A 2 21.72 -3.09 39.75
N GLY A 3 22.33 -1.94 40.07
CA GLY A 3 22.28 -0.74 39.22
C GLY A 3 22.81 -0.94 37.79
N PRO A 4 24.02 -1.50 37.60
CA PRO A 4 24.56 -1.76 36.26
C PRO A 4 23.73 -2.76 35.45
N ILE A 5 23.20 -3.80 36.10
CA ILE A 5 22.40 -4.84 35.43
C ILE A 5 21.06 -4.25 34.96
N LEU A 6 20.41 -3.44 35.79
CA LEU A 6 19.17 -2.74 35.42
C LEU A 6 19.40 -1.72 34.31
N GLY A 7 20.51 -0.96 34.37
CA GLY A 7 20.83 0.04 33.36
C GLY A 7 21.05 -0.59 31.97
N VAL A 8 21.89 -1.62 31.89
CA VAL A 8 22.14 -2.32 30.61
C VAL A 8 20.89 -3.07 30.14
N GLY A 9 20.15 -3.70 31.04
CA GLY A 9 18.89 -4.39 30.71
C GLY A 9 17.84 -3.45 30.11
N ALA A 10 17.68 -2.24 30.67
CA ALA A 10 16.76 -1.25 30.16
C ALA A 10 17.14 -0.75 28.75
N ILE A 11 18.44 -0.51 28.50
CA ILE A 11 18.93 -0.06 27.19
C ILE A 11 18.71 -1.14 26.13
N VAL A 12 19.07 -2.39 26.42
CA VAL A 12 18.90 -3.51 25.49
C VAL A 12 17.41 -3.77 25.21
N ALA A 13 16.55 -3.70 26.22
CA ALA A 13 15.10 -3.85 26.04
C ALA A 13 14.53 -2.75 25.13
N ALA A 14 14.91 -1.49 25.33
CA ALA A 14 14.46 -0.37 24.51
C ALA A 14 14.94 -0.47 23.05
N ILE A 15 16.16 -0.95 22.82
CA ILE A 15 16.68 -1.20 21.46
C ILE A 15 15.94 -2.38 20.82
N GLY A 16 15.77 -3.49 21.54
CA GLY A 16 15.09 -4.69 21.03
C GLY A 16 13.64 -4.44 20.64
N ILE A 17 12.89 -3.66 21.44
CA ILE A 17 11.51 -3.27 21.10
C ILE A 17 11.47 -2.41 19.84
N ASN A 18 12.39 -1.45 19.70
CA ASN A 18 12.47 -0.58 18.53
C ASN A 18 12.88 -1.34 17.26
N GLU A 19 13.87 -2.23 17.34
CA GLU A 19 14.28 -3.06 16.21
C GLU A 19 13.17 -4.04 15.81
N SER A 20 12.48 -4.66 16.77
CA SER A 20 11.34 -5.54 16.50
C SER A 20 10.21 -4.79 15.78
N SER A 21 9.88 -3.57 16.23
CA SER A 21 8.83 -2.75 15.61
C SER A 21 9.19 -2.32 14.19
N LYS A 22 10.46 -1.94 13.96
CA LYS A 22 10.96 -1.63 12.61
C LYS A 22 11.01 -2.86 11.71
N GLY A 23 11.40 -4.02 12.25
CA GLY A 23 11.43 -5.29 11.53
C GLY A 23 10.04 -5.71 11.06
N TYR A 24 9.02 -5.58 11.91
CA TYR A 24 7.63 -5.85 11.55
C TYR A 24 7.14 -4.96 10.41
N LEU A 25 7.35 -3.63 10.52
CA LEU A 25 6.98 -2.69 9.46
C LEU A 25 7.75 -2.96 8.16
N LYS A 26 9.05 -3.26 8.25
CA LYS A 26 9.87 -3.60 7.09
C LYS A 26 9.40 -4.90 6.43
N SER A 27 8.96 -5.89 7.20
CA SER A 27 8.36 -7.12 6.68
C SER A 27 7.09 -6.84 5.89
N GLN A 28 6.18 -6.01 6.42
CA GLN A 28 4.95 -5.62 5.71
C GLN A 28 5.25 -4.81 4.45
N LEU A 29 6.25 -3.91 4.50
CA LEU A 29 6.69 -3.15 3.32
C LEU A 29 7.40 -4.04 2.28
N GLN A 30 8.15 -5.06 2.72
CA GLN A 30 8.75 -6.06 1.84
C GLN A 30 7.70 -6.94 1.17
N GLU A 31 6.62 -7.28 1.87
CA GLU A 31 5.47 -7.97 1.31
C GLU A 31 4.77 -7.13 0.24
N LEU A 32 4.69 -5.81 0.45
CA LEU A 32 4.21 -4.87 -0.56
C LEU A 32 5.18 -4.70 -1.76
N GLY A 33 6.44 -5.10 -1.58
CA GLY A 33 7.51 -5.03 -2.58
C GLY A 33 8.14 -3.64 -2.69
N THR A 34 9.39 -3.61 -3.16
CA THR A 34 10.12 -2.37 -3.46
C THR A 34 9.74 -1.74 -4.80
N ASP A 35 8.96 -2.46 -5.60
CA ASP A 35 8.76 -2.18 -7.03
C ASP A 35 7.27 -1.94 -7.38
N LEU A 36 6.49 -1.43 -6.41
CA LEU A 36 5.10 -1.03 -6.63
C LEU A 36 5.04 0.34 -7.33
N ILE A 37 4.72 0.34 -8.62
CA ILE A 37 4.51 1.55 -9.41
C ILE A 37 3.00 1.86 -9.48
N VAL A 38 2.61 3.06 -9.07
CA VAL A 38 1.21 3.53 -9.12
C VAL A 38 1.07 4.62 -10.18
N ALA A 39 0.30 4.34 -11.23
CA ALA A 39 -0.06 5.33 -12.25
C ALA A 39 -1.46 5.90 -11.96
N ASN A 40 -1.55 7.22 -11.78
CA ASN A 40 -2.81 7.92 -11.55
C ASN A 40 -3.13 8.82 -12.75
N ALA A 41 -4.38 8.83 -13.17
CA ALA A 41 -4.88 9.84 -14.10
C ALA A 41 -5.08 11.15 -13.34
N GLN A 42 -4.06 12.02 -13.37
CA GLN A 42 -4.14 13.35 -12.74
C GLN A 42 -4.96 14.29 -13.61
N ASP A 43 -5.89 15.04 -13.00
CA ASP A 43 -6.58 16.14 -13.66
C ASP A 43 -5.57 17.24 -14.08
N SER A 44 -5.83 17.89 -15.20
CA SER A 44 -4.98 18.98 -15.68
C SER A 44 -4.92 20.12 -14.65
N LEU A 45 -3.74 20.72 -14.47
CA LEU A 45 -3.54 21.94 -13.68
C LEU A 45 -4.51 23.02 -14.17
N GLY A 46 -5.64 23.20 -13.48
CA GLY A 46 -6.67 24.18 -13.84
C GLY A 46 -8.12 23.72 -13.71
N GLY A 47 -8.40 22.42 -13.49
CA GLY A 47 -9.76 21.95 -13.20
C GLY A 47 -10.77 22.18 -14.33
N PHE A 48 -10.29 22.34 -15.58
CA PHE A 48 -11.14 22.52 -16.75
C PHE A 48 -11.63 21.16 -17.30
N GLY A 49 -12.41 20.46 -16.48
CA GLY A 49 -13.44 19.53 -16.94
C GLY A 49 -13.01 18.28 -17.70
N GLN A 50 -11.73 17.89 -17.70
CA GLN A 50 -11.33 16.60 -18.26
C GLN A 50 -11.18 15.61 -17.13
N THR A 51 -12.16 14.71 -16.94
CA THR A 51 -11.98 13.53 -16.07
C THR A 51 -11.04 12.56 -16.81
N PRO A 52 -9.72 12.60 -16.54
CA PRO A 52 -8.81 11.78 -17.31
C PRO A 52 -9.03 10.33 -16.84
N ARG A 53 -9.29 9.44 -17.79
CA ARG A 53 -9.43 8.01 -17.51
C ARG A 53 -8.23 7.28 -18.10
N ILE A 54 -7.70 6.35 -17.32
CA ILE A 54 -6.77 5.37 -17.86
C ILE A 54 -7.57 4.45 -18.79
N PRO A 55 -7.10 4.18 -20.02
CA PRO A 55 -7.71 3.22 -20.91
C PRO A 55 -7.86 1.85 -20.26
N GLU A 56 -8.97 1.15 -20.55
CA GLU A 56 -9.22 -0.20 -20.02
C GLU A 56 -8.19 -1.24 -20.47
N ASP A 57 -7.54 -1.01 -21.63
CA ASP A 57 -6.48 -1.86 -22.17
C ASP A 57 -5.11 -1.65 -21.48
N ALA A 58 -4.97 -0.62 -20.64
CA ALA A 58 -3.69 -0.23 -20.07
C ALA A 58 -3.10 -1.34 -19.19
N THR A 59 -3.93 -2.01 -18.37
CA THR A 59 -3.48 -3.13 -17.52
C THR A 59 -2.96 -4.29 -18.38
N GLY A 60 -3.65 -4.62 -19.46
CA GLY A 60 -3.27 -5.66 -20.41
C GLY A 60 -2.06 -5.31 -21.28
N ARG A 61 -1.72 -4.02 -21.41
CA ARG A 61 -0.48 -3.56 -22.07
C ARG A 61 0.70 -3.62 -21.11
N VAL A 62 0.53 -3.20 -19.87
CA VAL A 62 1.57 -3.22 -18.83
C VAL A 62 1.94 -4.65 -18.46
N SER A 63 0.99 -5.58 -18.43
CA SER A 63 1.26 -7.00 -18.14
C SER A 63 2.12 -7.72 -19.17
N ARG A 64 2.34 -7.13 -20.36
CA ARG A 64 3.21 -7.70 -21.40
C ARG A 64 4.67 -7.28 -21.28
N LEU A 65 5.00 -6.36 -20.37
CA LEU A 65 6.39 -5.96 -20.14
C LEU A 65 7.13 -7.12 -19.45
N PRO A 66 8.38 -7.42 -19.85
CA PRO A 66 9.11 -8.59 -19.38
C PRO A 66 9.41 -8.55 -17.87
N ASP A 67 9.53 -7.35 -17.29
CA ASP A 67 9.89 -7.16 -15.88
C ASP A 67 8.67 -7.01 -14.95
N VAL A 68 7.45 -7.18 -15.48
CA VAL A 68 6.22 -6.98 -14.72
C VAL A 68 5.65 -8.32 -14.25
N THR A 69 5.62 -8.53 -12.93
CA THR A 69 5.09 -9.76 -12.33
C THR A 69 3.58 -9.74 -12.14
N SER A 70 3.00 -8.58 -11.81
CA SER A 70 1.57 -8.43 -11.53
C SER A 70 1.09 -7.02 -11.85
N VAL A 71 -0.16 -6.90 -12.32
CA VAL A 71 -0.81 -5.62 -12.64
C VAL A 71 -2.25 -5.66 -12.14
N THR A 72 -2.66 -4.59 -11.47
CA THR A 72 -4.04 -4.39 -11.01
C THR A 72 -4.53 -3.01 -11.44
N GLY A 73 -5.75 -2.95 -11.97
CA GLY A 73 -6.44 -1.70 -12.24
C GLY A 73 -7.46 -1.41 -11.13
N THR A 74 -7.35 -0.25 -10.51
CA THR A 74 -8.30 0.20 -9.47
C THR A 74 -9.05 1.43 -9.97
N TYR A 75 -10.37 1.45 -9.80
CA TYR A 75 -11.19 2.61 -10.10
C TYR A 75 -11.95 3.04 -8.85
N GLN A 76 -11.75 4.29 -8.42
CA GLN A 76 -12.44 4.83 -7.26
C GLN A 76 -13.84 5.29 -7.66
N ILE A 77 -14.86 4.69 -7.05
CA ILE A 77 -16.27 5.05 -7.22
C ILE A 77 -16.71 5.82 -5.98
N SER A 78 -17.38 6.96 -6.17
CA SER A 78 -18.00 7.75 -5.10
C SER A 78 -19.51 7.53 -5.08
N ASN A 79 -20.12 7.61 -3.89
CA ASN A 79 -21.57 7.56 -3.68
C ASN A 79 -22.23 6.20 -4.04
N VAL A 80 -21.64 5.11 -3.57
CA VAL A 80 -22.22 3.76 -3.71
C VAL A 80 -23.33 3.59 -2.68
N VAL A 81 -24.57 3.42 -3.16
CA VAL A 81 -25.73 3.06 -2.33
C VAL A 81 -26.01 1.57 -2.57
N THR A 82 -25.76 0.73 -1.56
CA THR A 82 -26.10 -0.70 -1.62
C THR A 82 -27.55 -0.86 -1.15
N LEU A 83 -28.41 -1.39 -2.01
CA LEU A 83 -29.71 -1.89 -1.57
C LEU A 83 -29.50 -3.20 -0.80
N PRO A 84 -30.31 -3.49 0.23
CA PRO A 84 -30.26 -4.79 0.91
C PRO A 84 -30.49 -5.91 -0.11
N PHE A 85 -29.67 -6.95 -0.02
CA PHE A 85 -29.74 -8.14 -0.87
C PHE A 85 -30.75 -9.11 -0.24
N ASP A 86 -31.89 -9.33 -0.91
CA ASP A 86 -33.02 -10.11 -0.38
C ASP A 86 -32.77 -11.63 -0.32
N ASP A 87 -31.69 -12.15 -0.94
CA ASP A 87 -31.33 -13.59 -0.93
C ASP A 87 -30.28 -13.94 0.16
N ALA A 88 -30.20 -13.17 1.25
CA ALA A 88 -29.30 -13.42 2.38
C ALA A 88 -29.95 -14.15 3.57
N GLU A 89 -31.10 -14.82 3.36
CA GLU A 89 -31.74 -15.70 4.36
C GLU A 89 -31.50 -17.18 4.06
#